data_AF-A0A3D4W1P3-F1
#
_entry.id   AF-A0A3D4W1P3-F1
#
_cell.length_a   1.000
_cell.length_b   1.000
_cell.length_c   1.000
_cell.angle_alpha   90.00
_cell.angle_beta   90.00
_cell.angle_gamma   90.00
#
_symmetry.space_group_name_H-M   'P 1'
#
loop_
_entity.id
_entity.type
_entity.pdbx_description
1 polymer ?
#
loop_
_entity_poly.entity_id
_entity_poly.type
_entity_poly.pdbx_seq_one_letter_code
_entity_poly.pdbx_strand_id
1 'polypeptide(L)'
;MKTVKLVCPSCSAEMEVDEEKLLLYCPYCGKKLQMDFPHIDEVFKEKEKTKRSKERTERVRMEHEYRERTRQQEYEQARENEKAGWKVLIILFLLSGLLLVGAEVGNMVHRANGEVKAPISGTEESLKDLDYEDARLLFISEGFEYVQLVNKHDLIVGLLKREGKVESISINGETNFSKGSWFPPDAIVKITYHGF
;
A
#
# COMPACT_ATOMS: atom_id res chain seq x y z
N MET A 1 62.60 8.19 39.57
CA MET A 1 62.85 6.85 40.15
C MET A 1 63.35 7.07 41.55
N LYS A 2 62.54 6.79 42.57
CA LYS A 2 62.95 6.87 43.97
C LYS A 2 63.42 5.48 44.38
N THR A 3 64.66 5.38 44.82
CA THR A 3 65.23 4.14 45.36
C THR A 3 65.25 4.23 46.89
N VAL A 4 64.87 3.15 47.56
CA VAL A 4 64.90 3.05 49.02
C VAL A 4 66.03 2.10 49.42
N LYS A 5 66.88 2.55 50.34
CA LYS A 5 67.94 1.73 50.93
C LYS A 5 67.35 0.80 51.97
N LEU A 6 67.52 -0.50 51.78
CA LEU A 6 67.02 -1.54 52.66
C LEU A 6 68.18 -2.46 53.05
N VAL A 7 68.20 -2.91 54.31
CA VAL A 7 69.18 -3.90 54.80
C VAL A 7 68.47 -5.24 54.96
N CYS A 8 69.01 -6.30 54.35
CA CYS A 8 68.41 -7.63 54.47
C CYS A 8 68.55 -8.18 55.91
N PRO A 9 67.47 -8.52 56.61
CA PRO A 9 67.55 -9.01 58.00
C PRO A 9 68.22 -10.39 58.15
N SER A 10 68.44 -11.12 57.04
CA SER A 10 69.05 -12.46 57.08
C SER A 10 70.50 -12.54 56.64
N CYS A 11 71.01 -11.57 55.88
CA CYS A 11 72.42 -11.55 55.47
C CYS A 11 73.10 -10.19 55.69
N SER A 12 72.37 -9.22 56.24
CA SER A 12 72.80 -7.86 56.51
C SER A 12 73.34 -7.09 55.30
N ALA A 13 73.10 -7.60 54.08
CA ALA A 13 73.47 -6.90 52.86
C ALA A 13 72.57 -5.68 52.65
N GLU A 14 73.20 -4.53 52.42
CA GLU A 14 72.53 -3.28 52.05
C GLU A 14 72.21 -3.30 50.55
N MET A 15 70.97 -2.98 50.19
CA MET A 15 70.48 -2.99 48.83
C MET A 15 69.61 -1.76 48.54
N GLU A 16 69.76 -1.20 47.35
CA GLU A 16 68.89 -0.14 46.85
C GLU A 16 67.79 -0.76 45.98
N VAL A 17 66.54 -0.64 46.42
CA VAL A 17 65.39 -1.20 45.72
C VAL A 17 64.55 -0.08 45.13
N ASP A 18 64.17 -0.21 43.86
CA ASP A 18 63.24 0.69 43.19
C ASP A 18 61.84 0.49 43.78
N GLU A 19 61.20 1.56 44.21
CA GLU A 19 59.89 1.56 44.87
C GLU A 19 58.80 0.85 44.02
N GLU A 20 58.98 0.82 42.69
CA GLU A 20 58.08 0.14 41.75
C GLU A 20 58.42 -1.34 41.51
N LYS A 21 59.66 -1.77 41.81
CA LYS A 21 60.10 -3.16 41.66
C LYS A 21 60.08 -3.85 43.02
N LEU A 22 58.91 -4.41 43.36
CA LEU A 22 58.70 -5.26 44.53
C LEU A 22 59.57 -6.52 44.45
N LEU A 23 60.82 -6.44 44.89
CA LEU A 23 61.72 -7.59 44.99
C LEU A 23 61.28 -8.45 46.19
N LEU A 24 60.66 -9.60 45.89
CA LEU A 24 60.23 -10.60 46.88
C LEU A 24 61.39 -11.40 47.49
N TYR A 25 62.62 -11.25 46.99
CA TYR A 25 63.80 -12.02 47.39
C TYR A 25 65.04 -11.14 47.48
N CYS A 26 65.91 -11.42 48.46
CA CYS A 26 67.21 -10.77 48.55
C CYS A 26 68.13 -11.25 47.41
N PRO A 27 68.72 -10.36 46.59
CA PRO A 27 69.59 -10.75 45.48
C PRO A 27 70.92 -11.37 45.93
N TYR A 28 71.33 -11.15 47.19
CA TYR A 28 72.61 -11.64 47.71
C TYR A 28 72.50 -12.98 48.43
N CYS A 29 71.41 -13.23 49.17
CA CYS A 29 71.24 -14.47 49.93
C CYS A 29 70.05 -15.34 49.49
N GLY A 30 69.27 -14.87 48.51
CA GLY A 30 68.13 -15.61 47.95
C GLY A 30 66.93 -15.78 48.88
N LYS A 31 66.97 -15.28 50.13
CA LYS A 31 65.86 -15.45 51.07
C LYS A 31 64.68 -14.56 50.69
N LYS A 32 63.47 -15.14 50.70
CA LYS A 32 62.21 -14.44 50.43
C LYS A 32 61.96 -13.39 51.53
N LEU A 33 61.87 -12.12 51.14
CA LEU A 33 61.50 -11.02 52.03
C LEU A 33 59.98 -10.92 52.02
N GLN A 34 59.35 -11.25 53.15
CA GLN A 34 57.94 -10.93 53.35
C GLN A 34 57.87 -9.48 53.82
N MET A 35 57.61 -8.56 52.89
CA MET A 35 57.17 -7.22 53.23
C MET A 35 55.64 -7.24 53.22
N ASP A 36 55.02 -7.13 54.40
CA ASP A 36 53.57 -6.89 54.51
C ASP A 36 53.31 -5.44 54.05
N PHE A 37 52.70 -5.29 52.87
CA PHE A 37 52.22 -3.99 52.40
C PHE A 37 50.80 -3.78 52.93
N PRO A 38 50.58 -2.89 53.92
CA PRO A 38 49.27 -2.72 54.55
C PRO A 38 48.17 -2.15 53.64
N HIS A 39 48.46 -1.78 52.38
CA HIS A 39 47.53 -1.12 51.48
C HIS A 39 47.33 -1.82 50.12
N ILE A 40 47.92 -3.00 49.90
CA ILE A 40 47.81 -3.67 48.59
C ILE A 40 46.37 -4.12 48.29
N ASP A 41 45.64 -4.54 49.33
CA ASP A 41 44.23 -4.94 49.24
C ASP A 41 43.31 -3.76 48.86
N GLU A 42 43.62 -2.55 49.35
CA GLU A 42 42.89 -1.33 49.00
C GLU A 42 43.08 -0.96 47.53
N VAL A 43 44.32 -1.08 47.02
CA VAL A 43 44.65 -0.85 45.60
C VAL A 43 43.94 -1.85 44.68
N PHE A 44 43.89 -3.14 45.06
CA PHE A 44 43.13 -4.13 44.29
C PHE A 44 41.63 -3.84 44.29
N LYS A 45 41.07 -3.45 45.44
CA LYS A 45 39.66 -3.08 45.59
C LYS A 45 39.29 -1.84 44.76
N GLU A 46 40.16 -0.83 44.69
CA GLU A 46 39.96 0.32 43.81
C GLU A 46 40.04 -0.05 42.32
N LYS A 47 41.04 -0.84 41.91
CA LYS A 47 41.13 -1.32 40.52
C LYS A 47 39.88 -2.10 40.10
N GLU A 48 39.35 -2.92 41.00
CA GLU A 48 38.15 -3.72 40.75
C GLU A 48 36.88 -2.87 40.66
N LYS A 49 36.73 -1.85 41.53
CA LYS A 49 35.66 -0.84 41.40
C LYS A 49 35.74 -0.08 40.07
N THR A 50 36.94 0.35 39.68
CA THR A 50 37.17 1.09 38.44
C THR A 50 36.86 0.24 37.21
N LYS A 51 37.25 -1.04 37.22
CA LYS A 51 36.92 -2.01 36.16
C LYS A 51 35.39 -2.17 36.04
N ARG A 52 34.71 -2.38 37.16
CA ARG A 52 33.24 -2.52 37.20
C ARG A 52 32.52 -1.24 36.74
N SER A 53 33.08 -0.06 37.05
CA SER A 53 32.57 1.23 36.54
C SER A 53 32.72 1.34 35.03
N LYS A 54 33.88 0.97 34.46
CA LYS A 54 34.14 1.01 33.02
C LYS A 54 33.20 0.06 32.25
N GLU A 55 33.06 -1.18 32.73
CA GLU A 55 32.13 -2.17 32.14
C GLU A 55 30.69 -1.66 32.15
N ARG A 56 30.27 -0.96 33.21
CA ARG A 56 28.94 -0.34 33.28
C ARG A 56 28.77 0.75 32.24
N THR A 57 29.76 1.63 32.09
CA THR A 57 29.73 2.71 31.08
C THR A 57 29.73 2.14 29.65
N GLU A 58 30.49 1.07 29.39
CA GLU A 58 30.48 0.38 28.10
C GLU A 58 29.12 -0.26 27.79
N ARG A 59 28.48 -0.94 28.74
CA ARG A 59 27.12 -1.49 28.53
C ARG A 59 26.11 -0.41 28.17
N VAL A 60 26.12 0.72 28.88
CA VAL A 60 25.21 1.84 28.60
C VAL A 60 25.50 2.45 27.22
N ARG A 61 26.77 2.57 26.82
CA ARG A 61 27.14 3.00 25.46
C ARG A 61 26.62 2.04 24.39
N MET A 62 26.82 0.73 24.58
CA MET A 62 26.34 -0.31 23.66
C MET A 62 24.81 -0.27 23.54
N GLU A 63 24.08 -0.07 24.64
CA GLU A 63 22.62 0.05 24.64
C GLU A 63 22.14 1.32 23.91
N HIS A 64 22.82 2.45 24.12
CA HIS A 64 22.53 3.69 23.42
C HIS A 64 22.78 3.55 21.91
N GLU A 65 23.91 2.96 21.52
CA GLU A 65 24.25 2.72 20.12
C GLU A 65 23.25 1.75 19.45
N TYR A 66 22.85 0.67 20.15
CA TYR A 66 21.82 -0.24 19.67
C TYR A 66 20.48 0.48 19.47
N ARG A 67 20.08 1.34 20.42
CA ARG A 67 18.87 2.15 20.34
C ARG A 67 18.90 3.15 19.18
N GLU A 68 20.05 3.77 18.93
CA GLU A 68 20.23 4.68 17.79
C GLU A 68 20.16 3.93 16.45
N ARG A 69 20.85 2.78 16.33
CA ARG A 69 20.80 1.93 15.13
C ARG A 69 19.38 1.45 14.83
N THR A 70 18.65 0.99 15.86
CA THR A 70 17.25 0.57 15.69
C THR A 70 16.35 1.71 15.26
N ARG A 71 16.46 2.90 15.88
CA ARG A 71 15.72 4.10 15.42
C ARG A 71 16.04 4.49 13.98
N GLN A 72 17.30 4.40 13.57
CA GLN A 72 17.71 4.71 12.19
C GLN A 72 17.09 3.72 11.20
N GLN A 73 17.12 2.41 11.51
CA GLN A 73 16.48 1.38 10.69
C GLN A 73 14.97 1.58 10.58
N GLU A 74 14.29 1.88 11.69
CA GLU A 74 12.85 2.18 11.69
C GLU A 74 12.51 3.40 10.82
N TYR A 75 13.32 4.46 10.90
CA TYR A 75 13.14 5.67 10.09
C TYR A 75 13.37 5.40 8.60
N GLU A 76 14.41 4.65 8.24
CA GLU A 76 14.69 4.27 6.86
C GLU A 76 13.57 3.37 6.29
N GLN A 77 13.11 2.39 7.06
CA GLN A 77 11.98 1.54 6.67
C GLN A 77 10.70 2.35 6.50
N ALA A 78 10.39 3.27 7.42
CA ALA A 78 9.22 4.14 7.30
C ALA A 78 9.28 5.00 6.04
N ARG A 79 10.45 5.56 5.71
CA ARG A 79 10.66 6.36 4.50
C ARG A 79 10.55 5.53 3.22
N GLU A 80 11.08 4.31 3.21
CA GLU A 80 10.93 3.40 2.07
C GLU A 80 9.46 2.96 1.89
N ASN A 81 8.74 2.69 2.99
CA ASN A 81 7.32 2.38 2.95
C ASN A 81 6.49 3.57 2.45
N GLU A 82 6.83 4.79 2.85
CA GLU A 82 6.19 6.02 2.35
C GLU A 82 6.40 6.18 0.83
N LYS A 83 7.65 6.02 0.36
CA LYS A 83 7.97 6.05 -1.08
C LYS A 83 7.27 4.94 -1.86
N ALA A 84 7.23 3.72 -1.30
CA ALA A 84 6.54 2.59 -1.91
C ALA A 84 5.04 2.85 -2.01
N GLY A 85 4.44 3.41 -0.95
CA GLY A 85 3.04 3.84 -0.93
C GLY A 85 2.75 4.85 -2.04
N TRP A 86 3.60 5.88 -2.20
CA TRP A 86 3.46 6.87 -3.26
C TRP A 86 3.60 6.25 -4.66
N LYS A 87 4.53 5.31 -4.87
CA LYS A 87 4.66 4.58 -6.14
C LYS A 87 3.38 3.80 -6.46
N VAL A 88 2.79 3.12 -5.48
CA VAL A 88 1.54 2.39 -5.65
C VAL A 88 0.39 3.35 -6.01
N LEU A 89 0.29 4.49 -5.33
CA LEU A 89 -0.73 5.51 -5.65
C LEU A 89 -0.60 6.05 -7.08
N ILE A 90 0.63 6.30 -7.56
CA ILE A 90 0.88 6.73 -8.94
C ILE A 90 0.44 5.65 -9.93
N ILE A 91 0.77 4.38 -9.68
CA ILE A 91 0.36 3.27 -10.55
C ILE A 91 -1.17 3.16 -10.59
N LEU A 92 -1.85 3.26 -9.45
CA LEU A 92 -3.31 3.24 -9.39
C LEU A 92 -3.94 4.40 -10.17
N PHE A 93 -3.36 5.59 -10.09
CA PHE A 93 -3.81 6.76 -10.86
C PHE A 93 -3.62 6.58 -12.38
N LEU A 94 -2.48 6.02 -12.80
CA LEU A 94 -2.24 5.73 -14.22
C LEU A 94 -3.21 4.65 -14.75
N LEU A 95 -3.47 3.61 -13.96
CA LEU A 95 -4.43 2.57 -14.32
C LEU A 95 -5.86 3.10 -14.39
N SER A 96 -6.27 3.96 -13.44
CA SER A 96 -7.60 4.57 -13.48
C SER A 96 -7.75 5.51 -14.67
N GLY A 97 -6.73 6.31 -14.99
CA GLY A 97 -6.70 7.16 -16.18
C GLY A 97 -6.81 6.35 -17.46
N LEU A 98 -6.09 5.22 -17.57
CA LEU A 98 -6.16 4.33 -18.73
C LEU A 98 -7.58 3.76 -18.95
N LEU A 99 -8.25 3.35 -17.87
CA LEU A 99 -9.64 2.86 -17.92
C LEU A 99 -10.61 3.94 -18.42
N LEU A 100 -10.48 5.18 -17.93
CA LEU A 100 -11.33 6.29 -18.36
C LEU A 100 -11.17 6.59 -19.85
N VAL A 101 -9.93 6.62 -20.34
CA VAL A 101 -9.65 6.85 -21.77
C VAL A 101 -10.23 5.73 -22.64
N GLY A 102 -10.16 4.47 -22.18
CA GLY A 102 -10.72 3.33 -22.91
C GLY A 102 -12.22 3.46 -23.17
N ALA A 103 -13.00 3.93 -22.20
CA ALA A 103 -14.44 4.14 -22.36
C ALA A 103 -14.77 5.23 -23.39
N GLU A 104 -14.00 6.32 -23.42
CA GLU A 104 -14.20 7.42 -24.37
C GLU A 104 -13.82 7.02 -25.80
N VAL A 105 -12.75 6.24 -25.97
CA VAL A 105 -12.35 5.71 -27.29
C VAL A 105 -13.44 4.82 -27.87
N GLY A 106 -14.05 3.94 -27.07
CA GLY A 106 -15.17 3.11 -27.52
C GLY A 106 -16.32 3.95 -28.05
N ASN A 107 -16.75 4.97 -27.29
CA ASN A 107 -17.79 5.90 -27.73
C ASN A 107 -17.40 6.70 -28.99
N MET A 108 -16.12 7.04 -29.16
CA MET A 108 -15.63 7.72 -30.36
C MET A 108 -15.73 6.84 -31.61
N VAL A 109 -15.42 5.54 -31.49
CA VAL A 109 -15.52 4.58 -32.60
C VAL A 109 -16.96 4.44 -33.09
N HIS A 110 -17.93 4.28 -32.18
CA HIS A 110 -19.35 4.20 -32.56
C HIS A 110 -19.82 5.46 -33.32
N ARG A 111 -19.42 6.66 -32.85
CA ARG A 111 -19.70 7.92 -33.56
C ARG A 111 -19.04 7.98 -34.93
N ALA A 112 -17.79 7.53 -35.04
CA ALA A 112 -17.07 7.50 -36.31
C ALA A 112 -17.71 6.53 -37.32
N ASN A 113 -18.31 5.45 -36.84
CA ASN A 113 -19.08 4.50 -37.66
C ASN A 113 -20.47 5.01 -38.05
N GLY A 114 -20.91 6.16 -37.52
CA GLY A 114 -22.26 6.68 -37.77
C GLY A 114 -23.36 5.90 -37.07
N GLU A 115 -23.04 5.17 -36.00
CA GLU A 115 -24.04 4.43 -35.23
C GLU A 115 -24.94 5.39 -34.43
N VAL A 116 -26.16 4.94 -34.17
CA VAL A 116 -27.20 5.67 -33.45
C VAL A 116 -27.47 5.02 -32.09
N LYS A 117 -28.06 5.77 -31.16
CA LYS A 117 -28.33 5.27 -29.81
C LYS A 117 -29.79 4.87 -29.65
N ALA A 118 -30.04 3.75 -28.98
CA ALA A 118 -31.38 3.44 -28.51
C ALA A 118 -31.87 4.53 -27.53
N PRO A 119 -32.97 5.23 -27.81
CA PRO A 119 -33.45 6.34 -26.97
C PRO A 119 -34.13 5.86 -25.67
N ILE A 120 -34.52 4.59 -25.63
CA ILE A 120 -35.23 3.93 -24.54
C ILE A 120 -34.68 2.51 -24.36
N SER A 121 -34.90 1.90 -23.20
CA SER A 121 -34.59 0.49 -22.96
C SER A 121 -35.76 -0.39 -23.42
N GLY A 122 -35.49 -1.61 -23.87
CA GLY A 122 -36.51 -2.59 -24.27
C GLY A 122 -37.23 -3.29 -23.10
N THR A 123 -37.16 -2.72 -21.89
CA THR A 123 -37.74 -3.32 -20.68
C THR A 123 -39.21 -2.93 -20.53
N GLU A 124 -40.04 -3.83 -20.00
CA GLU A 124 -41.48 -3.58 -19.75
C GLU A 124 -41.71 -2.26 -18.98
N GLU A 125 -40.90 -1.98 -17.96
CA GLU A 125 -41.00 -0.75 -17.17
C GLU A 125 -40.75 0.52 -18.01
N SER A 126 -39.83 0.47 -18.97
CA SER A 126 -39.55 1.62 -19.83
C SER A 126 -40.64 1.82 -20.89
N LEU A 127 -41.27 0.73 -21.34
CA LEU A 127 -42.29 0.76 -22.39
C LEU A 127 -43.70 1.02 -21.85
N LYS A 128 -43.88 0.94 -20.54
CA LYS A 128 -45.16 1.12 -19.87
C LYS A 128 -45.81 2.45 -20.25
N ASP A 129 -47.06 2.36 -20.70
CA ASP A 129 -47.90 3.50 -21.13
C ASP A 129 -47.34 4.31 -22.32
N LEU A 130 -46.23 3.89 -22.94
CA LEU A 130 -45.68 4.50 -24.15
C LEU A 130 -46.61 4.26 -25.33
N ASP A 131 -46.94 5.33 -26.05
CA ASP A 131 -47.69 5.24 -27.30
C ASP A 131 -46.78 4.79 -28.46
N TYR A 132 -47.30 3.96 -29.35
CA TYR A 132 -46.51 3.44 -30.46
C TYR A 132 -46.04 4.52 -31.45
N GLU A 133 -46.81 5.60 -31.63
CA GLU A 133 -46.38 6.72 -32.49
C GLU A 133 -45.29 7.54 -31.81
N ASP A 134 -45.40 7.78 -30.50
CA ASP A 134 -44.34 8.43 -29.73
C ASP A 134 -43.05 7.61 -29.77
N ALA A 135 -43.15 6.29 -29.59
CA ALA A 135 -42.02 5.38 -29.71
C ALA A 135 -41.41 5.44 -31.11
N ARG A 136 -42.23 5.41 -32.17
CA ARG A 136 -41.77 5.51 -33.55
C ARG A 136 -41.02 6.81 -33.81
N LEU A 137 -41.59 7.94 -33.40
CA LEU A 137 -40.95 9.25 -33.56
C LEU A 137 -39.63 9.33 -32.81
N LEU A 138 -39.57 8.75 -31.60
CA LEU A 138 -38.36 8.73 -30.79
C LEU A 138 -37.20 7.98 -31.47
N PHE A 139 -37.48 6.81 -32.06
CA PHE A 139 -36.46 6.07 -32.82
C PHE A 139 -36.07 6.78 -34.12
N ILE A 140 -37.02 7.34 -34.87
CA ILE A 140 -36.72 8.10 -36.10
C ILE A 140 -35.87 9.34 -35.77
N SER A 141 -36.18 10.04 -34.68
CA SER A 141 -35.45 11.26 -34.27
C SER A 141 -34.02 10.98 -33.86
N GLU A 142 -33.72 9.78 -33.38
CA GLU A 142 -32.35 9.33 -33.09
C GLU A 142 -31.59 8.86 -34.34
N GLY A 143 -32.25 8.77 -35.49
CA GLY A 143 -31.63 8.44 -36.78
C GLY A 143 -31.78 6.98 -37.24
N PHE A 144 -32.68 6.19 -36.62
CA PHE A 144 -33.01 4.87 -37.16
C PHE A 144 -33.79 4.99 -38.48
N GLU A 145 -33.34 4.30 -39.51
CA GLU A 145 -33.89 4.36 -40.88
C GLU A 145 -35.11 3.47 -41.07
N TYR A 146 -35.17 2.33 -40.37
CA TYR A 146 -36.20 1.30 -40.56
C TYR A 146 -36.99 1.02 -39.28
N VAL A 147 -38.10 1.76 -39.10
CA VAL A 147 -39.04 1.54 -37.98
C VAL A 147 -40.33 0.91 -38.49
N GLN A 148 -40.62 -0.30 -38.01
CA GLN A 148 -41.79 -1.11 -38.35
C GLN A 148 -42.79 -1.09 -37.19
N LEU A 149 -44.05 -0.86 -37.52
CA LEU A 149 -45.17 -0.94 -36.59
C LEU A 149 -45.93 -2.24 -36.81
N VAL A 150 -46.16 -3.00 -35.74
CA VAL A 150 -46.87 -4.28 -35.76
C VAL A 150 -48.03 -4.21 -34.76
N ASN A 151 -49.24 -4.15 -35.29
CA ASN A 151 -50.45 -4.23 -34.47
C ASN A 151 -50.64 -5.69 -34.00
N LYS A 152 -50.85 -5.89 -32.71
CA LYS A 152 -51.07 -7.20 -32.08
C LYS A 152 -52.49 -7.74 -32.33
N HIS A 153 -53.43 -6.89 -32.74
CA HIS A 153 -54.83 -7.22 -33.00
C HIS A 153 -55.50 -7.96 -31.83
N ASP A 154 -55.21 -7.54 -30.60
CA ASP A 154 -55.68 -8.18 -29.36
C ASP A 154 -56.79 -7.40 -28.64
N LEU A 155 -57.22 -6.26 -29.17
CA LEU A 155 -58.29 -5.45 -28.59
C LEU A 155 -59.65 -5.78 -29.18
N ILE A 156 -60.68 -5.79 -28.33
CA ILE A 156 -62.08 -6.04 -28.69
C ILE A 156 -62.88 -4.76 -28.49
N VAL A 157 -63.70 -4.39 -29.48
CA VAL A 157 -64.50 -3.15 -29.47
C VAL A 157 -65.38 -3.13 -28.22
N GLY A 158 -65.18 -2.13 -27.36
CA GLY A 158 -65.91 -1.96 -26.09
C GLY A 158 -65.13 -2.29 -24.80
N LEU A 159 -63.91 -2.85 -24.90
CA LEU A 159 -63.03 -3.18 -23.75
C LEU A 159 -61.68 -2.46 -23.87
N LEU A 160 -61.68 -1.13 -23.73
CA LEU A 160 -60.49 -0.28 -23.90
C LEU A 160 -59.59 -0.26 -22.66
N LYS A 161 -58.73 -1.26 -22.50
CA LYS A 161 -57.55 -1.14 -21.64
C LYS A 161 -56.31 -1.33 -22.51
N ARG A 162 -55.65 -0.22 -22.86
CA ARG A 162 -54.32 -0.12 -23.49
C ARG A 162 -54.27 -0.02 -25.02
N GLU A 163 -55.29 0.54 -25.67
CA GLU A 163 -55.19 0.92 -27.09
C GLU A 163 -53.99 1.85 -27.36
N GLY A 164 -53.24 1.54 -28.42
CA GLY A 164 -52.06 2.29 -28.84
C GLY A 164 -50.82 2.09 -27.98
N LYS A 165 -50.87 1.26 -26.92
CA LYS A 165 -49.72 1.07 -26.04
C LYS A 165 -48.75 0.03 -26.57
N VAL A 166 -47.46 0.32 -26.42
CA VAL A 166 -46.37 -0.57 -26.81
C VAL A 166 -46.36 -1.81 -25.90
N GLU A 167 -46.34 -2.98 -26.52
CA GLU A 167 -46.12 -4.28 -25.87
C GLU A 167 -44.63 -4.60 -25.83
N SER A 168 -43.92 -4.43 -26.95
CA SER A 168 -42.49 -4.70 -27.04
C SER A 168 -41.83 -3.92 -28.16
N ILE A 169 -40.55 -3.65 -27.99
CA ILE A 169 -39.67 -3.11 -29.03
C ILE A 169 -38.50 -4.08 -29.20
N SER A 170 -38.16 -4.40 -30.44
CA SER A 170 -36.90 -5.08 -30.75
C SER A 170 -36.07 -4.31 -31.76
N ILE A 171 -34.75 -4.41 -31.66
CA ILE A 171 -33.80 -3.84 -32.60
C ILE A 171 -33.00 -5.01 -33.19
N ASN A 172 -33.14 -5.25 -34.50
CA ASN A 172 -32.62 -6.44 -35.17
C ASN A 172 -33.05 -7.77 -34.50
N GLY A 173 -34.25 -7.80 -33.91
CA GLY A 173 -34.80 -8.97 -33.23
C GLY A 173 -34.45 -9.09 -31.75
N GLU A 174 -33.53 -8.28 -31.23
CA GLU A 174 -33.16 -8.25 -29.82
C GLU A 174 -34.08 -7.33 -29.02
N THR A 175 -34.67 -7.85 -27.94
CA THR A 175 -35.50 -7.07 -26.99
C THR A 175 -34.74 -6.64 -25.75
N ASN A 176 -33.62 -7.31 -25.44
CA ASN A 176 -32.80 -7.00 -24.27
C ASN A 176 -31.72 -5.95 -24.61
N PHE A 177 -32.13 -4.69 -24.64
CA PHE A 177 -31.22 -3.56 -24.83
C PHE A 177 -31.50 -2.45 -23.83
N SER A 178 -30.47 -1.68 -23.54
CA SER A 178 -30.54 -0.51 -22.65
C SER A 178 -30.52 0.79 -23.43
N LYS A 179 -31.18 1.82 -22.90
CA LYS A 179 -31.03 3.19 -23.37
C LYS A 179 -29.55 3.57 -23.50
N GLY A 180 -29.19 4.16 -24.63
CA GLY A 180 -27.83 4.59 -24.95
C GLY A 180 -26.93 3.53 -25.58
N SER A 181 -27.42 2.29 -25.73
CA SER A 181 -26.72 1.24 -26.50
C SER A 181 -26.64 1.66 -27.97
N TRP A 182 -25.51 1.36 -28.61
CA TRP A 182 -25.24 1.73 -30.00
C TRP A 182 -25.72 0.67 -30.98
N PHE A 183 -26.31 1.11 -32.09
CA PHE A 183 -26.81 0.27 -33.18
C PHE A 183 -26.52 0.94 -34.52
N PRO A 184 -26.39 0.18 -35.62
CA PRO A 184 -26.32 0.77 -36.93
C PRO A 184 -27.67 1.43 -37.29
N PRO A 185 -27.67 2.53 -38.08
CA PRO A 185 -28.89 3.27 -38.40
C PRO A 185 -29.89 2.44 -39.22
N ASP A 186 -29.41 1.46 -39.98
CA ASP A 186 -30.24 0.53 -40.76
C ASP A 186 -30.79 -0.65 -39.95
N ALA A 187 -30.55 -0.69 -38.63
CA ALA A 187 -31.13 -1.72 -37.76
C ALA A 187 -32.66 -1.66 -37.79
N ILE A 188 -33.29 -2.82 -37.94
CA ILE A 188 -34.75 -2.93 -38.00
C ILE A 188 -35.31 -2.78 -36.59
N VAL A 189 -35.95 -1.65 -36.34
CA VAL A 189 -36.72 -1.41 -35.13
C VAL A 189 -38.13 -1.93 -35.36
N LYS A 190 -38.57 -2.92 -34.57
CA LYS A 190 -39.94 -3.44 -34.62
C LYS A 190 -40.68 -3.09 -33.33
N ILE A 191 -41.72 -2.28 -33.46
CA ILE A 191 -42.58 -1.85 -32.37
C ILE A 191 -43.89 -2.62 -32.45
N THR A 192 -44.13 -3.50 -31.49
CA THR A 192 -45.39 -4.24 -31.37
C THR A 192 -46.30 -3.50 -30.39
N TYR A 193 -47.54 -3.25 -30.76
CA TYR A 193 -48.48 -2.47 -29.94
C TYR A 193 -49.89 -3.07 -29.94
N HIS A 194 -50.68 -2.74 -28.92
CA HIS A 194 -52.06 -3.20 -28.78
C HIS A 194 -53.01 -2.37 -29.65
N GLY A 195 -53.82 -3.03 -30.46
CA GLY A 195 -54.77 -2.40 -31.38
C GLY A 195 -55.89 -3.35 -31.81
N PHE A 196 -56.85 -2.80 -32.57
CA PHE A 196 -57.93 -3.54 -33.24
C PHE A 196 -57.46 -4.18 -34.54
#